data_AF-A0A257JFT3-F1
#
_entry.id   AF-A0A257JFT3-F1
#
_cell.length_a   1.000
_cell.length_b   1.000
_cell.length_c   1.000
_cell.angle_alpha   90.00
_cell.angle_beta   90.00
_cell.angle_gamma   90.00
#
_symmetry.space_group_name_H-M   'P 1'
#
loop_
_entity.id
_entity.type
_entity.pdbx_description
1 polymer ?
#
loop_
_entity_poly.entity_id
_entity_poly.type
_entity_poly.pdbx_seq_one_letter_code
_entity_poly.pdbx_strand_id
1 'polypeptide(L)'
;MATSVSGVGSITSTGIGSGLDVAGILDKLMAVEERPLTMLKDAASTLNTRLSNVGKLQGYFSAMRDKANALTSPALWGGTTATSADAASVKVSPGSNAVAGSYAIPLQRLAPGQPVRSPPQASRA
;
A
#
# COMPACT_ATOMS: atom_id res chain seq x y z
N MET A 1 -5.89 37.71 -63.50
CA MET A 1 -5.31 36.51 -64.13
C MET A 1 -3.95 36.90 -64.67
N ALA A 2 -2.89 36.18 -64.23
CA ALA A 2 -1.53 36.04 -64.78
C ALA A 2 -0.81 37.32 -65.31
N THR A 3 0.44 37.65 -65.01
CA THR A 3 1.61 36.90 -64.53
C THR A 3 2.74 37.93 -64.45
N SER A 4 3.49 37.95 -63.35
CA SER A 4 4.85 38.53 -63.36
C SER A 4 5.72 37.70 -62.43
N VAL A 5 6.46 36.77 -63.03
CA VAL A 5 7.66 36.17 -62.44
C VAL A 5 8.74 37.26 -62.48
N SER A 6 9.08 37.81 -61.33
CA SER A 6 10.18 38.75 -61.18
C SER A 6 10.93 38.41 -59.90
N GLY A 7 12.20 38.09 -60.08
CA GLY A 7 13.17 37.99 -59.00
C GLY A 7 13.42 36.58 -58.53
N VAL A 8 14.52 36.01 -59.03
CA VAL A 8 15.51 35.40 -58.13
C VAL A 8 15.79 36.47 -57.06
N GLY A 9 14.97 36.48 -56.02
CA GLY A 9 15.15 37.29 -54.83
C GLY A 9 16.36 36.72 -54.13
N SER A 10 17.52 37.27 -54.48
CA SER A 10 18.76 37.27 -53.71
C SER A 10 18.93 36.06 -52.80
N ILE A 11 19.77 35.11 -53.22
CA ILE A 11 20.72 34.50 -52.30
C ILE A 11 21.26 35.67 -51.48
N THR A 12 20.86 35.78 -50.22
CA THR A 12 21.39 36.81 -49.34
C THR A 12 22.85 36.43 -49.15
N SER A 13 23.64 36.98 -50.06
CA SER A 13 25.03 37.34 -49.89
C SER A 13 25.13 38.20 -48.62
N THR A 14 25.01 37.56 -47.48
CA THR A 14 25.47 38.06 -46.20
C THR A 14 26.59 37.11 -45.83
N GLY A 15 27.80 37.56 -46.11
CA GLY A 15 29.00 36.75 -46.00
C GLY A 15 29.20 36.21 -44.59
N ILE A 16 30.28 35.45 -44.49
CA ILE A 16 31.07 35.08 -43.31
C ILE A 16 31.38 36.21 -42.28
N GLY A 17 30.65 37.34 -42.29
CA GLY A 17 30.82 38.51 -41.42
C GLY A 17 29.53 39.24 -41.02
N SER A 18 28.34 38.64 -41.15
CA SER A 18 27.07 39.31 -40.80
C SER A 18 26.21 38.47 -39.87
N GLY A 19 26.48 38.57 -38.57
CA GLY A 19 25.50 38.30 -37.50
C GLY A 19 24.73 36.99 -37.62
N LEU A 20 25.32 35.96 -38.24
CA LEU A 20 24.74 34.64 -38.27
C LEU A 20 24.91 34.12 -36.85
N ASP A 21 23.83 34.15 -36.08
CA ASP A 21 23.77 33.54 -34.77
C ASP A 21 23.82 32.01 -34.95
N VAL A 22 25.03 31.52 -35.22
CA VAL A 22 25.33 30.08 -35.35
C VAL A 22 24.98 29.38 -34.04
N ALA A 23 25.10 30.07 -32.90
CA ALA A 23 24.64 29.57 -31.61
C ALA A 23 23.11 29.38 -31.61
N GLY A 24 22.33 30.37 -32.08
CA GLY A 24 20.87 30.24 -32.21
C GLY A 24 20.39 29.19 -33.22
N ILE A 25 21.14 28.95 -34.31
CA ILE A 25 20.85 27.84 -35.25
C ILE A 25 21.20 26.49 -34.62
N LEU A 26 22.32 26.40 -33.90
CA LEU A 26 22.75 25.20 -33.21
C LEU A 26 21.80 24.85 -32.05
N ASP A 27 21.34 25.84 -31.29
CA ASP A 27 20.32 25.68 -30.24
C ASP A 27 18.98 25.21 -30.84
N LYS A 28 18.57 25.77 -31.99
CA LYS A 28 17.36 25.29 -32.68
C LYS A 28 17.51 23.88 -33.23
N LEU A 29 18.72 23.47 -33.63
CA LEU A 29 18.98 22.12 -34.11
C LEU A 29 19.03 21.11 -32.95
N MET A 30 19.71 21.44 -31.85
CA MET A 30 19.71 20.65 -30.61
C MET A 30 18.29 20.54 -30.03
N ALA A 31 17.52 21.61 -30.01
CA ALA A 31 16.13 21.58 -29.53
C ALA A 31 15.24 20.65 -30.39
N VAL A 32 15.54 20.47 -31.68
CA VAL A 32 14.86 19.50 -32.54
C VAL A 32 15.36 18.08 -32.27
N GLU A 33 16.64 17.92 -31.98
CA GLU A 33 17.28 16.64 -31.69
C GLU A 33 16.92 16.08 -30.30
N GLU A 34 16.53 16.93 -29.34
CA GLU A 34 16.02 16.54 -28.02
C GLU A 34 14.52 16.15 -27.99
N ARG A 35 13.76 16.46 -29.05
CA ARG A 35 12.34 16.06 -29.19
C ARG A 35 12.08 14.56 -29.07
N PRO A 36 12.82 13.66 -29.74
CA PRO A 36 12.62 12.22 -29.56
C PRO A 36 12.88 11.76 -28.13
N LEU A 37 13.82 12.41 -27.43
CA LEU A 37 14.16 12.06 -26.04
C LEU A 37 13.05 12.48 -25.07
N THR A 38 12.44 13.66 -25.28
CA THR A 38 11.26 14.09 -24.52
C THR A 38 10.03 13.21 -24.79
N MET A 39 9.79 12.83 -26.05
CA MET A 39 8.71 11.88 -26.39
C MET A 39 8.88 10.52 -25.71
N LEU A 40 10.11 9.99 -25.66
CA LEU A 40 10.37 8.71 -25.00
C LEU A 40 10.16 8.80 -23.47
N LYS A 41 10.52 9.95 -22.89
CA LYS A 41 10.34 10.23 -21.45
C LYS A 41 8.86 10.36 -21.07
N ASP A 42 8.05 10.98 -21.92
CA ASP A 42 6.61 11.06 -21.76
C ASP A 42 5.92 9.69 -21.91
N ALA A 43 6.37 8.88 -22.86
CA ALA A 43 5.89 7.51 -23.02
C ALA A 43 6.22 6.66 -21.78
N ALA A 44 7.45 6.77 -21.25
CA ALA A 44 7.87 6.10 -20.03
C ALA A 44 7.09 6.55 -18.78
N SER A 45 6.79 7.84 -18.67
CA SER A 45 5.94 8.39 -17.61
C SER A 45 4.52 7.82 -17.68
N THR A 46 3.93 7.82 -18.89
CA THR A 46 2.59 7.28 -19.14
C THR A 46 2.50 5.79 -18.81
N LEU A 47 3.51 4.99 -19.17
CA LEU A 47 3.61 3.57 -18.83
C LEU A 47 3.71 3.35 -17.32
N ASN A 48 4.53 4.14 -16.62
CA ASN A 48 4.65 4.07 -15.15
C ASN A 48 3.34 4.43 -14.43
N THR A 49 2.63 5.46 -14.90
CA THR A 49 1.32 5.83 -14.36
C THR A 49 0.31 4.70 -14.55
N ARG A 50 0.26 4.10 -15.74
CA ARG A 50 -0.61 2.94 -16.02
C ARG A 50 -0.27 1.75 -15.11
N LEU A 51 1.01 1.43 -14.96
CA LEU A 51 1.47 0.34 -14.09
C LEU A 51 1.12 0.60 -12.62
N SER A 52 1.33 1.82 -12.13
CA SER A 52 0.98 2.20 -10.76
C SER A 52 -0.52 2.14 -10.50
N ASN A 53 -1.34 2.56 -11.48
CA ASN A 53 -2.79 2.51 -11.37
C ASN A 53 -3.30 1.05 -11.35
N VAL A 54 -2.73 0.17 -12.18
CA VAL A 54 -3.05 -1.26 -12.16
C VAL A 54 -2.59 -1.91 -10.85
N GLY A 55 -1.39 -1.58 -10.36
CA GLY A 55 -0.88 -2.08 -9.07
C GLY A 55 -1.76 -1.64 -7.89
N LYS A 56 -2.23 -0.39 -7.89
CA LYS A 56 -3.20 0.10 -6.90
C LYS A 56 -4.52 -0.66 -6.97
N LEU A 57 -5.06 -0.88 -8.18
CA LEU A 57 -6.30 -1.65 -8.37
C LEU A 57 -6.15 -3.10 -7.87
N GLN A 58 -5.03 -3.75 -8.20
CA GLN A 58 -4.72 -5.10 -7.72
C GLN A 58 -4.62 -5.14 -6.18
N GLY A 59 -3.99 -4.13 -5.57
CA GLY A 59 -3.90 -3.99 -4.12
C GLY A 59 -5.29 -3.87 -3.47
N TYR A 60 -6.15 -3.00 -4.00
CA TYR A 60 -7.51 -2.85 -3.51
C TYR A 60 -8.34 -4.13 -3.68
N PHE A 61 -8.20 -4.83 -4.81
CA PHE A 61 -8.92 -6.07 -5.06
C PHE A 61 -8.45 -7.21 -4.14
N SER A 62 -7.14 -7.27 -3.87
CA SER A 62 -6.57 -8.24 -2.92
C SER A 62 -7.08 -7.98 -1.50
N ALA A 63 -7.08 -6.72 -1.06
CA ALA A 63 -7.62 -6.34 0.24
C ALA A 63 -9.12 -6.65 0.34
N MET A 64 -9.91 -6.38 -0.71
CA MET A 64 -11.33 -6.72 -0.76
C MET A 64 -11.55 -8.22 -0.66
N ARG A 65 -10.79 -9.01 -1.43
CA ARG A 65 -10.84 -10.49 -1.40
C ARG A 65 -10.50 -11.01 -0.01
N ASP A 66 -9.45 -10.50 0.62
CA ASP A 66 -9.03 -10.96 1.94
C ASP A 66 -10.08 -10.63 3.02
N LYS A 67 -10.73 -9.46 2.94
CA LYS A 67 -11.87 -9.11 3.80
C LYS A 67 -13.10 -9.97 3.53
N ALA A 68 -13.43 -10.26 2.26
CA ALA A 68 -14.54 -11.13 1.89
C ALA A 68 -14.32 -12.57 2.38
N ASN A 69 -13.09 -13.08 2.30
CA ASN A 69 -12.71 -14.38 2.84
C ASN A 69 -12.83 -14.41 4.36
N ALA A 70 -12.41 -13.34 5.06
CA ALA A 70 -12.60 -13.24 6.50
C ALA A 70 -14.09 -13.26 6.89
N LEU A 71 -14.95 -12.61 6.11
CA LEU A 71 -16.41 -12.59 6.32
C LEU A 71 -17.07 -13.95 6.01
N THR A 72 -16.51 -14.70 5.07
CA THR A 72 -16.99 -16.04 4.68
C THR A 72 -16.60 -17.10 5.71
N SER A 73 -15.66 -16.80 6.61
CA SER A 73 -15.22 -17.75 7.64
C SER A 73 -16.36 -18.10 8.61
N PRO A 74 -16.82 -19.37 8.66
CA PRO A 74 -17.89 -19.80 9.56
C PRO A 74 -17.54 -19.59 11.05
N ALA A 75 -16.25 -19.59 11.38
CA ALA A 75 -15.75 -19.34 12.72
C ALA A 75 -16.06 -17.93 13.24
N LEU A 76 -16.22 -16.94 12.34
CA LEU A 76 -16.59 -15.58 12.72
C LEU A 76 -18.03 -15.51 13.26
N TRP A 77 -18.90 -16.38 12.75
CA TRP A 77 -20.33 -16.40 13.05
C TRP A 77 -20.70 -17.39 14.17
N GLY A 78 -19.81 -18.33 14.49
CA GLY A 78 -19.95 -19.25 15.63
C GLY A 78 -19.45 -18.70 16.97
N GLY A 79 -18.95 -17.45 16.99
CA GLY A 79 -18.47 -16.80 18.19
C GLY A 79 -19.62 -16.57 19.19
N THR A 80 -19.59 -17.30 20.31
CA THR A 80 -20.53 -17.07 21.41
C THR A 80 -19.95 -16.06 22.37
N THR A 81 -20.76 -15.21 22.98
CA THR A 81 -20.36 -14.32 24.09
C THR A 81 -20.77 -14.95 25.41
N ALA A 82 -19.84 -15.07 26.37
CA ALA A 82 -20.15 -15.56 27.71
C ALA A 82 -20.18 -14.38 28.69
N THR A 83 -21.31 -14.21 29.38
CA THR A 83 -21.48 -13.19 30.41
C THR A 83 -21.63 -13.89 31.75
N SER A 84 -20.82 -13.48 32.75
CA SER A 84 -20.92 -13.97 34.13
C SER A 84 -21.63 -12.93 34.99
N ALA A 85 -22.55 -13.37 35.85
CA ALA A 85 -23.26 -12.49 36.77
C ALA A 85 -22.35 -11.92 37.87
N ASP A 86 -21.23 -12.58 38.17
CA ASP A 86 -20.22 -12.11 39.13
C ASP A 86 -18.81 -12.25 38.54
N ALA A 87 -18.38 -11.23 37.81
CA ALA A 87 -17.10 -11.21 37.09
C ALA A 87 -15.86 -11.10 38.00
N ALA A 88 -16.06 -10.77 39.28
CA ALA A 88 -15.00 -10.72 40.29
C ALA A 88 -14.66 -12.12 40.82
N SER A 89 -15.67 -13.00 40.95
CA SER A 89 -15.50 -14.37 41.44
C SER A 89 -15.26 -15.38 40.33
N VAL A 90 -15.89 -15.21 39.15
CA VAL A 90 -15.74 -16.12 38.00
C VAL A 90 -15.72 -15.34 36.68
N LYS A 91 -14.59 -15.44 35.98
CA LYS A 91 -14.49 -15.03 34.57
C LYS A 91 -14.71 -16.23 33.66
N VAL A 92 -15.63 -16.10 32.71
CA VAL A 92 -15.91 -17.12 31.70
C VAL A 92 -15.49 -16.58 30.33
N SER A 93 -14.69 -17.35 29.59
CA SER A 93 -14.35 -17.06 28.20
C SER A 93 -14.87 -18.20 27.33
N PRO A 94 -15.74 -17.93 26.36
CA PRO A 94 -16.27 -18.96 25.47
C PRO A 94 -15.19 -19.41 24.46
N GLY A 95 -15.10 -20.72 24.25
CA GLY A 95 -14.29 -21.30 23.17
C GLY A 95 -15.00 -21.22 21.81
N SER A 96 -14.29 -21.60 20.74
CA SER A 96 -14.77 -21.56 19.35
C SER A 96 -15.99 -22.43 19.02
N ASN A 97 -16.38 -23.33 19.93
CA ASN A 97 -17.55 -24.22 19.80
C ASN A 97 -18.45 -24.17 21.04
N ALA A 98 -18.46 -23.05 21.76
CA ALA A 98 -19.30 -22.92 22.95
C ALA A 98 -20.79 -22.99 22.58
N VAL A 99 -21.53 -23.88 23.24
CA VAL A 99 -22.98 -23.99 23.07
C VAL A 99 -23.68 -22.86 23.83
N ALA A 100 -24.52 -22.10 23.13
CA ALA A 100 -25.35 -21.07 23.73
C ALA A 100 -26.32 -21.69 24.75
N GLY A 101 -26.24 -21.25 25.99
CA GLY A 101 -27.07 -21.75 27.09
C GLY A 101 -26.71 -21.09 28.42
N SER A 102 -27.64 -21.18 29.38
CA SER A 102 -27.42 -20.70 30.75
C SER A 102 -26.86 -21.83 31.61
N TYR A 103 -25.73 -21.59 32.26
CA TYR A 103 -25.08 -22.56 33.15
C TYR A 103 -25.03 -22.01 34.57
N ALA A 104 -25.51 -22.79 35.55
CA ALA A 104 -25.39 -22.46 36.96
C ALA A 104 -24.14 -23.13 37.54
N ILE A 105 -23.14 -22.33 37.92
CA ILE A 105 -21.88 -22.83 38.51
C ILE A 105 -21.87 -22.47 40.00
N PRO A 106 -22.15 -23.42 40.92
CA PRO A 106 -22.03 -23.18 42.34
C PRO A 106 -20.56 -23.20 42.78
N LEU A 107 -20.07 -22.09 43.35
CA LEU A 107 -18.73 -22.01 43.93
C LEU A 107 -18.77 -22.57 45.36
N GLN A 108 -18.22 -23.77 45.54
CA GLN A 108 -18.17 -24.40 46.86
C GLN A 108 -16.89 -24.02 47.62
N ARG A 109 -15.72 -24.15 46.98
CA ARG A 109 -14.40 -23.82 47.57
C ARG A 109 -13.42 -23.45 46.47
N LEU A 110 -12.60 -22.41 46.69
CA LEU A 110 -11.50 -22.04 45.79
C LEU A 110 -10.34 -23.03 45.93
N ALA A 111 -9.66 -23.34 44.82
CA ALA A 111 -8.48 -24.20 44.83
C ALA A 111 -7.32 -23.49 45.56
N PRO A 112 -6.81 -24.02 46.67
CA PRO A 112 -5.65 -23.43 47.35
C PRO A 112 -4.38 -23.73 46.54
N GLY A 113 -3.50 -22.73 46.40
CA GLY A 113 -2.12 -22.98 45.97
C GLY A 113 -1.36 -23.74 47.05
N GLN A 114 -0.49 -24.68 46.67
CA GLN A 114 0.32 -25.44 47.63
C GLN A 114 1.69 -24.74 47.84
N PRO A 115 1.95 -24.11 49.01
CA PRO A 115 3.29 -23.66 49.34
C PRO A 115 4.11 -24.84 49.87
N VAL A 116 5.20 -25.18 49.19
CA VAL A 116 6.22 -26.10 49.72
C VAL A 116 7.23 -25.27 50.50
N ARG A 117 7.29 -25.46 51.81
CA ARG A 117 8.29 -24.84 52.69
C ARG A 117 9.23 -25.92 53.22
N SER A 118 10.52 -25.79 52.98
CA SER A 118 11.52 -26.70 53.55
C SER A 118 11.57 -26.53 55.08
N PRO A 119 11.67 -27.64 55.85
CA PRO A 119 11.86 -27.53 57.30
C PRO A 119 13.18 -26.79 57.60
N PRO A 120 13.29 -26.09 58.75
CA PRO A 120 14.48 -25.37 59.13
C PRO A 120 15.69 -26.33 59.16
N GLN A 121 16.68 -26.06 58.31
CA GLN A 121 17.95 -26.76 58.37
C GLN A 121 18.69 -26.25 59.61
N ALA A 122 18.72 -27.05 60.66
CA ALA A 122 19.61 -26.81 61.79
C ALA A 122 21.05 -26.91 61.28
N SER A 123 21.72 -25.78 61.10
CA SER A 123 23.15 -25.76 60.79
C SER A 123 23.88 -26.32 62.01
N ARG A 124 24.31 -27.56 61.89
CA ARG A 124 25.00 -28.32 62.92
C ARG A 124 26.40 -27.71 63.08
N ALA A 125 26.62 -27.02 64.21
CA ALA A 125 27.94 -26.60 64.67
C ALA A 125 28.62 -27.76 65.42
#